data_AF-A0A958F105-F1
#
_entry.id   AF-A0A958F105-F1
#
_cell.length_a   1.000
_cell.length_b   1.000
_cell.length_c   1.000
_cell.angle_alpha   90.00
_cell.angle_beta   90.00
_cell.angle_gamma   90.00
#
_symmetry.space_group_name_H-M   'P 1'
#
loop_
_entity.id
_entity.type
_entity.pdbx_description
1 polymer ?
#
loop_
_entity_poly.entity_id
_entity_poly.type
_entity_poly.pdbx_seq_one_letter_code
_entity_poly.pdbx_strand_id
1 'polypeptide(L)'
;MMQMLRQFFFTISGAILLMGIGYAQTETVVLQPIKDNTLYEDAGGAISNGSGEYFFAGKTNAGLIRRGLLAFDVAGTVPSGAVIDNVSLALSMSQTSSGDMSVSLHRVSQDWGEGTSDAGGNEGAGTTSTTNDATWIHTFFNTAQWNASGGDFSNEVSATQTVGASGSYAWESSQMVADVQDWLNNPGNNFGWVLIGNEGSNGTAKRFDSRENGAEANRPKLTITYTVATGIGDDENVAIAFDLAQNYPNPFNPSTQIRFTLNRAAQTRLTIFNALGQEVAMPVNEMRSAGTHEITFDATELVSGIYFYQLSAGQQTETRKMMLMK
;
A
#
# COMPACT_ATOMS: atom_id res chain seq x y z
N MET A 1 33.30 -33.24 58.60
CA MET A 1 34.65 -32.64 58.52
C MET A 1 34.73 -31.99 57.13
N MET A 2 34.39 -30.70 57.04
CA MET A 2 35.37 -29.60 56.81
C MET A 2 35.81 -29.60 55.32
N GLN A 3 35.67 -28.57 54.49
CA GLN A 3 35.49 -27.14 54.72
C GLN A 3 35.04 -26.45 53.40
N MET A 4 34.40 -25.30 53.58
CA MET A 4 34.04 -24.22 52.66
C MET A 4 34.86 -23.99 51.38
N LEU A 5 34.18 -23.52 50.33
CA LEU A 5 34.59 -22.29 49.65
C LEU A 5 33.36 -21.45 49.25
N ARG A 6 33.33 -20.23 49.79
CA ARG A 6 32.40 -19.12 49.50
C ARG A 6 33.01 -18.29 48.38
N GLN A 7 32.28 -17.97 47.31
CA GLN A 7 32.53 -16.73 46.55
C GLN A 7 31.22 -16.12 46.02
N PHE A 8 30.94 -14.96 46.62
CA PHE A 8 30.33 -13.72 46.13
C PHE A 8 29.21 -13.72 45.08
N PHE A 9 28.09 -13.15 45.50
CA PHE A 9 27.07 -12.52 44.67
C PHE A 9 27.64 -11.36 43.85
N PHE A 10 27.34 -11.35 42.55
CA PHE A 10 27.12 -10.12 41.78
C PHE A 10 25.78 -10.27 41.07
N THR A 11 24.71 -9.78 41.69
CA THR A 11 23.45 -9.50 40.98
C THR A 11 23.64 -8.20 40.21
N ILE A 12 24.03 -8.31 38.94
CA ILE A 12 23.85 -7.21 37.99
C ILE A 12 22.35 -7.11 37.75
N SER A 13 21.71 -6.10 38.36
CA SER A 13 20.37 -5.67 37.98
C SER A 13 20.48 -5.00 36.61
N GLY A 14 20.52 -5.81 35.56
CA GLY A 14 20.38 -5.34 34.20
C GLY A 14 18.90 -5.07 33.95
N ALA A 15 18.53 -3.79 33.90
CA ALA A 15 17.29 -3.40 33.26
C ALA A 15 17.36 -3.91 31.81
N ILE A 16 16.61 -4.96 31.50
CA ILE A 16 16.36 -5.35 30.12
C ILE A 16 15.49 -4.24 29.54
N LEU A 17 16.14 -3.27 28.90
CA LEU A 17 15.48 -2.40 27.94
C LEU A 17 15.00 -3.34 26.82
N LEU A 18 13.73 -3.77 26.89
CA LEU A 18 13.04 -4.38 25.76
C LEU A 18 12.93 -3.30 24.68
N MET A 19 14.01 -3.09 23.94
CA MET A 19 13.91 -2.50 22.61
C MET A 19 13.04 -3.46 21.83
N GLY A 20 11.77 -3.10 21.64
CA GLY A 20 10.89 -3.82 20.73
C GLY A 20 11.59 -3.87 19.37
N ILE A 21 11.95 -5.08 18.95
CA ILE A 21 12.45 -5.31 17.60
C ILE A 21 11.23 -5.07 16.71
N GLY A 22 11.20 -3.95 15.98
CA GLY A 22 10.20 -3.73 14.95
C GLY A 22 10.36 -4.83 13.91
N TYR A 23 9.31 -5.62 13.69
CA TYR A 23 9.31 -6.62 12.63
C TYR A 23 8.92 -5.93 11.32
N ALA A 24 9.78 -6.03 10.32
CA ALA A 24 9.41 -5.74 8.95
C ALA A 24 8.57 -6.91 8.42
N GLN A 25 7.37 -6.64 7.89
CA GLN A 25 6.59 -7.62 7.15
C GLN A 25 6.74 -7.31 5.67
N THR A 26 7.20 -8.30 4.90
CA THR A 26 7.33 -8.20 3.45
C THR A 26 6.09 -8.81 2.80
N GLU A 27 5.45 -8.02 1.94
CA GLU A 27 4.26 -8.42 1.19
C GLU A 27 4.54 -8.34 -0.31
N THR A 28 3.68 -8.95 -1.12
CA THR A 28 3.76 -8.88 -2.58
C THR A 28 2.39 -8.72 -3.19
N VAL A 29 2.26 -7.78 -4.12
CA VAL A 29 1.03 -7.52 -4.88
C VAL A 29 1.33 -7.60 -6.38
N VAL A 30 0.31 -7.94 -7.16
CA VAL A 30 0.38 -7.97 -8.62
C VAL A 30 -0.68 -7.02 -9.17
N LEU A 31 -0.26 -6.01 -9.90
CA LEU A 31 -1.12 -5.00 -10.51
C LEU A 31 -1.27 -5.26 -12.01
N GLN A 32 -2.48 -5.01 -12.51
CA GLN A 32 -2.75 -4.85 -13.94
C GLN A 32 -2.66 -3.37 -14.31
N PRO A 33 -2.35 -3.03 -15.57
CA PRO A 33 -2.38 -1.64 -16.02
C PRO A 33 -3.78 -1.05 -15.89
N ILE A 34 -3.87 0.18 -15.41
CA ILE A 34 -5.11 0.98 -15.40
C ILE A 34 -5.31 1.77 -16.69
N LYS A 35 -4.26 1.89 -17.52
CA LYS A 35 -4.26 2.46 -18.87
C LYS A 35 -3.13 1.81 -19.66
N ASP A 36 -3.36 1.52 -20.92
CA ASP A 36 -2.33 1.27 -21.90
C ASP A 36 -2.70 1.82 -23.29
N ASN A 37 -1.68 2.06 -24.13
CA ASN A 37 -1.92 2.55 -25.48
C ASN A 37 -0.64 2.42 -26.33
N THR A 38 -0.77 2.60 -27.65
CA THR A 38 0.38 2.83 -28.54
C THR A 38 0.36 4.24 -29.10
N LEU A 39 1.51 4.92 -28.98
CA LEU A 39 1.79 6.14 -29.72
C LEU A 39 2.25 5.77 -31.14
N TYR A 40 1.36 5.92 -32.11
CA TYR A 40 1.64 5.68 -33.52
C TYR A 40 2.21 6.95 -34.16
N GLU A 41 3.48 6.92 -34.58
CA GLU A 41 4.06 8.05 -35.34
C GLU A 41 3.19 8.41 -36.53
N ASP A 42 2.60 9.60 -36.44
CA ASP A 42 1.70 10.22 -37.39
C ASP A 42 1.81 11.74 -37.23
N ALA A 43 2.06 12.45 -38.32
CA ALA A 43 2.23 13.91 -38.31
C ALA A 43 0.91 14.64 -37.94
N GLY A 44 -0.25 14.03 -38.21
CA GLY A 44 -1.55 14.56 -37.82
C GLY A 44 -1.94 14.26 -36.38
N GLY A 45 -1.25 13.32 -35.72
CA GLY A 45 -1.59 12.86 -34.38
C GLY A 45 -2.99 12.29 -34.25
N ALA A 46 -3.51 11.65 -35.30
CA ALA A 46 -4.89 11.16 -35.41
C ALA A 46 -5.02 9.64 -35.30
N ILE A 47 -3.92 8.94 -34.99
CA ILE A 47 -3.86 7.48 -34.89
C ILE A 47 -3.56 7.04 -33.45
N SER A 48 -4.38 6.13 -32.92
CA SER A 48 -4.27 5.51 -31.59
C SER A 48 -4.74 4.06 -31.63
N ASN A 49 -4.64 3.36 -30.50
CA ASN A 49 -5.24 2.05 -30.28
C ASN A 49 -5.44 1.76 -28.78
N GLY A 50 -6.17 2.62 -28.06
CA GLY A 50 -6.38 2.49 -26.61
C GLY A 50 -7.31 1.36 -26.15
N SER A 51 -7.90 0.58 -27.07
CA SER A 51 -8.73 -0.59 -26.72
C SER A 51 -8.42 -1.84 -27.54
N GLY A 52 -7.30 -1.84 -28.29
CA GLY A 52 -6.87 -3.01 -29.05
C GLY A 52 -6.17 -4.05 -28.16
N GLU A 53 -6.03 -5.28 -28.65
CA GLU A 53 -5.44 -6.39 -27.91
C GLU A 53 -3.89 -6.30 -27.80
N TYR A 54 -3.27 -5.34 -28.49
CA TYR A 54 -1.83 -5.22 -28.58
C TYR A 54 -1.32 -3.77 -28.50
N PHE A 55 -0.09 -3.64 -27.98
CA PHE A 55 0.70 -2.41 -28.08
C PHE A 55 2.11 -2.67 -28.60
N PHE A 56 2.80 -1.61 -29.03
CA PHE A 56 4.01 -1.75 -29.85
C PHE A 56 5.17 -0.85 -29.40
N ALA A 57 6.40 -1.35 -29.55
CA ALA A 57 7.62 -0.56 -29.36
C ALA A 57 8.63 -0.81 -30.49
N GLY A 58 9.27 0.26 -30.98
CA GLY A 58 10.29 0.22 -32.05
C GLY A 58 9.77 0.76 -33.38
N LYS A 59 10.35 0.34 -34.50
CA LYS A 59 10.09 0.93 -35.81
C LYS A 59 9.58 -0.09 -36.82
N THR A 60 8.51 0.27 -37.50
CA THR A 60 7.89 -0.57 -38.54
C THR A 60 8.80 -0.74 -39.76
N ASN A 61 8.47 -1.68 -40.66
CA ASN A 61 9.17 -1.81 -41.95
C ASN A 61 9.06 -0.56 -42.83
N ALA A 62 7.95 0.19 -42.68
CA ALA A 62 7.71 1.46 -43.38
C ALA A 62 8.47 2.65 -42.77
N GLY A 63 9.21 2.43 -41.67
CA GLY A 63 9.99 3.48 -41.03
C GLY A 63 9.22 4.38 -40.08
N LEU A 64 8.00 3.99 -39.67
CA LEU A 64 7.22 4.70 -38.66
C LEU A 64 7.48 4.13 -37.26
N ILE A 65 7.63 5.00 -36.28
CA ILE A 65 7.90 4.67 -34.87
C ILE A 65 6.61 4.29 -34.13
N ARG A 66 6.74 3.38 -33.16
CA ARG A 66 5.73 2.96 -32.19
C ARG A 66 6.33 3.00 -30.79
N ARG A 67 5.56 3.51 -29.83
CA ARG A 67 5.92 3.51 -28.40
C ARG A 67 4.73 3.08 -27.58
N GLY A 68 4.91 2.10 -26.69
CA GLY A 68 3.85 1.61 -25.83
C GLY A 68 3.78 2.43 -24.54
N LEU A 69 2.59 2.71 -24.04
CA LEU A 69 2.36 3.35 -22.75
C LEU A 69 1.69 2.37 -21.79
N LEU A 70 2.09 2.38 -20.52
CA LEU A 70 1.47 1.59 -19.46
C LEU A 70 1.42 2.43 -18.17
N ALA A 71 0.28 2.50 -17.50
CA ALA A 71 0.14 3.12 -16.18
C ALA A 71 -0.49 2.15 -15.18
N PHE A 72 -0.10 2.24 -13.91
CA PHE A 72 -0.54 1.37 -12.82
C PHE A 72 -0.97 2.19 -11.62
N ASP A 73 -2.03 1.78 -10.92
CA ASP A 73 -2.43 2.40 -9.65
C ASP A 73 -1.68 1.77 -8.47
N VAL A 74 -0.47 2.29 -8.21
CA VAL A 74 0.38 1.84 -7.12
C VAL A 74 -0.22 2.21 -5.76
N ALA A 75 -0.62 3.48 -5.59
CA ALA A 75 -1.09 4.00 -4.30
C ALA A 75 -2.49 3.53 -3.90
N GLY A 76 -3.30 3.07 -4.86
CA GLY A 76 -4.57 2.40 -4.59
C GLY A 76 -4.43 0.98 -4.04
N THR A 77 -3.24 0.36 -4.14
CA THR A 77 -3.02 -1.03 -3.69
C THR A 77 -1.92 -1.17 -2.63
N VAL A 78 -0.78 -0.48 -2.80
CA VAL A 78 0.34 -0.54 -1.85
C VAL A 78 0.11 0.48 -0.73
N PRO A 79 0.19 0.10 0.55
CA PRO A 79 -0.02 1.01 1.66
C PRO A 79 0.97 2.18 1.67
N SER A 80 0.49 3.39 1.98
CA SER A 80 1.35 4.56 2.15
C SER A 80 2.40 4.33 3.25
N GLY A 81 3.64 4.72 2.99
CA GLY A 81 4.76 4.54 3.93
C GLY A 81 5.43 3.15 3.85
N ALA A 82 4.95 2.26 2.98
CA ALA A 82 5.70 1.06 2.62
C ALA A 82 7.01 1.42 1.91
N VAL A 83 8.02 0.59 2.11
CA VAL A 83 9.30 0.64 1.39
C VAL A 83 9.23 -0.39 0.27
N ILE A 84 9.42 0.06 -0.97
CA ILE A 84 9.45 -0.84 -2.13
C ILE A 84 10.79 -1.58 -2.13
N ASP A 85 10.73 -2.91 -2.10
CA ASP A 85 11.91 -3.78 -2.07
C ASP A 85 12.27 -4.28 -3.48
N ASN A 86 11.26 -4.66 -4.26
CA ASN A 86 11.44 -5.17 -5.63
C ASN A 86 10.27 -4.79 -6.54
N VAL A 87 10.57 -4.59 -7.82
CA VAL A 87 9.60 -4.31 -8.88
C VAL A 87 9.95 -5.13 -10.11
N SER A 88 8.98 -5.86 -10.65
CA SER A 88 9.10 -6.64 -11.88
C SER A 88 7.90 -6.40 -12.79
N LEU A 89 8.14 -5.86 -14.00
CA LEU A 89 7.12 -5.73 -15.04
C LEU A 89 7.25 -6.88 -16.02
N ALA A 90 6.27 -7.78 -16.05
CA ALA A 90 6.20 -8.88 -17.00
C ALA A 90 5.27 -8.54 -18.18
N LEU A 91 5.80 -8.66 -19.40
CA LEU A 91 5.06 -8.47 -20.65
C LEU A 91 5.19 -9.68 -21.56
N SER A 92 4.12 -10.00 -22.29
CA SER A 92 4.12 -11.04 -23.33
C SER A 92 4.36 -10.41 -24.69
N MET A 93 5.49 -10.72 -25.33
CA MET A 93 5.78 -10.31 -26.70
C MET A 93 5.25 -11.37 -27.66
N SER A 94 4.21 -11.05 -28.43
CA SER A 94 3.51 -12.01 -29.27
C SER A 94 4.02 -12.03 -30.72
N GLN A 95 4.64 -10.95 -31.22
CA GLN A 95 5.11 -10.89 -32.60
C GLN A 95 6.32 -9.97 -32.82
N THR A 96 7.23 -10.40 -33.70
CA THR A 96 8.42 -9.64 -34.13
C THR A 96 8.81 -10.02 -35.57
N SER A 97 9.44 -9.09 -36.30
CA SER A 97 10.16 -9.35 -37.56
C SER A 97 11.69 -9.27 -37.42
N SER A 98 12.18 -8.92 -36.24
CA SER A 98 13.61 -8.79 -35.91
C SER A 98 14.03 -9.83 -34.87
N GLY A 99 15.33 -10.10 -34.81
CA GLY A 99 15.95 -10.87 -33.72
C GLY A 99 16.04 -10.07 -32.42
N ASP A 100 17.03 -10.38 -31.61
CA ASP A 100 17.23 -9.76 -30.29
C ASP A 100 17.40 -8.23 -30.41
N MET A 101 16.53 -7.51 -29.71
CA MET A 101 16.55 -6.04 -29.65
C MET A 101 16.33 -5.59 -28.21
N SER A 102 17.02 -4.54 -27.79
CA SER A 102 16.76 -3.90 -26.51
C SER A 102 15.46 -3.09 -26.56
N VAL A 103 14.69 -3.19 -25.50
CA VAL A 103 13.50 -2.37 -25.23
C VAL A 103 13.65 -1.79 -23.83
N SER A 104 13.62 -0.47 -23.72
CA SER A 104 13.79 0.26 -22.45
C SER A 104 12.48 0.86 -21.95
N LEU A 105 12.37 0.98 -20.63
CA LEU A 105 11.32 1.71 -19.93
C LEU A 105 11.84 3.09 -19.54
N HIS A 106 10.98 4.09 -19.70
CA HIS A 106 11.23 5.47 -19.27
C HIS A 106 9.98 6.03 -18.61
N ARG A 107 10.15 6.77 -17.50
CA ARG A 107 9.00 7.41 -16.82
C ARG A 107 8.34 8.43 -17.73
N VAL A 108 7.03 8.36 -17.88
CA VAL A 108 6.25 9.41 -18.53
C VAL A 108 6.16 10.62 -17.59
N SER A 109 6.32 11.83 -18.11
CA SER A 109 6.41 13.06 -17.30
C SER A 109 5.13 13.90 -17.28
N GLN A 110 4.10 13.52 -18.03
CA GLN A 110 2.81 14.19 -18.08
C GLN A 110 1.68 13.16 -18.16
N ASP A 111 0.52 13.48 -17.58
CA ASP A 111 -0.67 12.64 -17.71
C ASP A 111 -1.14 12.53 -19.17
N TRP A 112 -1.81 11.43 -19.46
CA TRP A 112 -2.28 11.06 -20.78
C TRP A 112 -3.53 10.21 -20.67
N GLY A 113 -4.37 10.23 -21.71
CA GLY A 113 -5.62 9.52 -21.72
C GLY A 113 -5.57 8.24 -22.55
N GLU A 114 -6.56 7.40 -22.33
CA GLU A 114 -6.82 6.19 -23.09
C GLU A 114 -8.26 6.27 -23.59
N GLY A 115 -8.44 6.18 -24.90
CA GLY A 115 -9.74 6.23 -25.54
C GLY A 115 -10.27 4.83 -25.85
N THR A 116 -11.28 4.80 -26.72
CA THR A 116 -11.97 3.58 -27.17
C THR A 116 -11.58 3.17 -28.59
N SER A 117 -10.50 3.74 -29.14
CA SER A 117 -10.03 3.36 -30.47
C SER A 117 -9.55 1.92 -30.46
N ASP A 118 -10.16 1.08 -31.31
CA ASP A 118 -9.89 -0.36 -31.40
C ASP A 118 -9.58 -0.72 -32.86
N ALA A 119 -8.31 -1.01 -33.13
CA ALA A 119 -7.83 -1.43 -34.42
C ALA A 119 -8.08 -2.94 -34.60
N GLY A 120 -8.64 -3.34 -35.73
CA GLY A 120 -8.82 -4.76 -36.02
C GLY A 120 -7.52 -5.48 -36.42
N GLY A 121 -7.46 -6.78 -36.16
CA GLY A 121 -6.47 -7.67 -36.75
C GLY A 121 -5.09 -7.59 -36.10
N ASN A 122 -4.09 -7.11 -36.83
CA ASN A 122 -2.70 -7.07 -36.34
C ASN A 122 -2.30 -5.77 -35.66
N GLU A 123 -3.15 -4.73 -35.72
CA GLU A 123 -3.06 -3.48 -34.93
C GLU A 123 -1.82 -2.59 -35.13
N GLY A 124 -0.79 -3.02 -35.85
CA GLY A 124 0.46 -2.27 -36.02
C GLY A 124 0.34 -0.95 -36.80
N ALA A 125 -0.79 -0.75 -37.51
CA ALA A 125 -1.13 0.51 -38.16
C ALA A 125 -1.99 1.45 -37.29
N GLY A 126 -2.56 0.95 -36.18
CA GLY A 126 -3.53 1.66 -35.36
C GLY A 126 -4.86 1.90 -36.08
N THR A 127 -5.70 2.73 -35.49
CA THR A 127 -6.96 3.19 -36.09
C THR A 127 -7.17 4.68 -35.78
N THR A 128 -8.26 5.26 -36.29
CA THR A 128 -8.61 6.65 -36.00
C THR A 128 -8.83 6.84 -34.49
N SER A 129 -8.15 7.82 -33.91
CA SER A 129 -8.26 8.17 -32.49
C SER A 129 -9.68 8.61 -32.12
N THR A 130 -10.10 8.22 -30.93
CA THR A 130 -11.31 8.67 -30.26
C THR A 130 -10.98 9.70 -29.19
N THR A 131 -12.01 10.32 -28.61
CA THR A 131 -11.80 11.24 -27.48
C THR A 131 -11.00 10.54 -26.37
N ASN A 132 -10.10 11.29 -25.74
CA ASN A 132 -9.24 10.83 -24.64
C ASN A 132 -8.04 9.97 -25.07
N ASP A 133 -7.91 9.54 -26.33
CA ASP A 133 -6.73 8.77 -26.74
C ASP A 133 -5.42 9.56 -26.63
N ALA A 134 -4.37 8.94 -26.10
CA ALA A 134 -3.01 9.42 -26.34
C ALA A 134 -2.62 9.12 -27.80
N THR A 135 -1.90 10.04 -28.44
CA THR A 135 -1.40 9.87 -29.80
C THR A 135 0.02 10.39 -29.88
N TRP A 136 0.65 10.30 -31.06
CA TRP A 136 1.98 10.88 -31.25
C TRP A 136 2.06 12.37 -30.91
N ILE A 137 0.96 13.12 -31.03
CA ILE A 137 0.93 14.56 -30.77
C ILE A 137 0.13 14.89 -29.51
N HIS A 138 -0.88 14.10 -29.18
CA HIS A 138 -1.84 14.43 -28.11
C HIS A 138 -1.61 13.60 -26.85
N THR A 139 -1.61 14.24 -25.68
CA THR A 139 -1.81 13.54 -24.40
C THR A 139 -3.25 13.08 -24.24
N PHE A 140 -4.18 13.91 -24.70
CA PHE A 140 -5.62 13.66 -24.71
C PHE A 140 -6.21 14.14 -26.03
N PHE A 141 -6.44 13.23 -26.97
CA PHE A 141 -6.96 13.56 -28.29
C PHE A 141 -8.36 14.18 -28.17
N ASN A 142 -8.63 15.36 -28.74
CA ASN A 142 -7.81 16.33 -29.49
C ASN A 142 -7.70 17.67 -28.73
N THR A 143 -7.57 17.59 -27.41
CA THR A 143 -7.74 18.72 -26.47
C THR A 143 -6.46 19.13 -25.77
N ALA A 144 -5.49 18.22 -25.62
CA ALA A 144 -4.20 18.49 -25.00
C ALA A 144 -3.07 17.78 -25.74
N GLN A 145 -1.88 18.39 -25.72
CA GLN A 145 -0.70 17.93 -26.46
C GLN A 145 0.46 17.60 -25.53
N TRP A 146 1.35 16.74 -26.03
CA TRP A 146 2.69 16.60 -25.49
C TRP A 146 3.51 17.87 -25.79
N ASN A 147 4.54 18.14 -25.00
CA ASN A 147 5.51 19.19 -25.32
C ASN A 147 6.40 18.76 -26.50
N ALA A 148 6.75 17.47 -26.58
CA ALA A 148 7.45 16.86 -27.69
C ALA A 148 6.62 15.75 -28.35
N SER A 149 6.62 15.71 -29.69
CA SER A 149 5.99 14.63 -30.43
C SER A 149 6.61 13.28 -30.08
N GLY A 150 5.77 12.26 -29.92
CA GLY A 150 6.15 10.92 -29.49
C GLY A 150 6.16 10.73 -27.98
N GLY A 151 5.62 11.68 -27.21
CA GLY A 151 5.45 11.58 -25.76
C GLY A 151 6.54 12.31 -24.98
N ASP A 152 6.17 12.80 -23.80
CA ASP A 152 7.10 13.40 -22.84
C ASP A 152 7.51 12.36 -21.79
N PHE A 153 8.79 12.05 -21.70
CA PHE A 153 9.34 11.07 -20.77
C PHE A 153 10.77 11.41 -20.34
N SER A 154 11.21 10.80 -19.25
CA SER A 154 12.57 10.97 -18.70
C SER A 154 13.63 10.37 -19.61
N ASN A 155 14.77 11.05 -19.75
CA ASN A 155 15.96 10.47 -20.38
C ASN A 155 16.62 9.38 -19.52
N GLU A 156 16.32 9.34 -18.22
CA GLU A 156 16.76 8.28 -17.33
C GLU A 156 16.01 6.98 -17.67
N VAL A 157 16.78 5.92 -17.90
CA VAL A 157 16.24 4.59 -18.21
C VAL A 157 15.83 3.93 -16.90
N SER A 158 14.54 3.59 -16.79
CA SER A 158 14.01 2.83 -15.67
C SER A 158 14.51 1.39 -15.72
N ALA A 159 14.44 0.72 -16.86
CA ALA A 159 15.03 -0.60 -17.07
C ALA A 159 15.21 -0.89 -18.55
N THR A 160 16.06 -1.85 -18.89
CA THR A 160 16.23 -2.34 -20.27
C THR A 160 16.18 -3.85 -20.28
N GLN A 161 15.46 -4.41 -21.24
CA GLN A 161 15.40 -5.86 -21.46
C GLN A 161 15.69 -6.17 -22.93
N THR A 162 16.45 -7.23 -23.17
CA THR A 162 16.63 -7.78 -24.52
C THR A 162 15.48 -8.71 -24.85
N VAL A 163 14.78 -8.42 -25.95
CA VAL A 163 13.58 -9.12 -26.41
C VAL A 163 13.84 -9.71 -27.80
N GLY A 164 13.74 -11.04 -27.90
CA GLY A 164 14.05 -11.83 -29.09
C GLY A 164 12.80 -12.46 -29.71
N ALA A 165 12.68 -13.77 -29.60
CA ALA A 165 11.52 -14.56 -30.07
C ALA A 165 10.25 -14.31 -29.23
N SER A 166 9.08 -14.65 -29.76
CA SER A 166 7.81 -14.51 -29.02
C SER A 166 7.86 -15.27 -27.68
N GLY A 167 7.41 -14.63 -26.61
CA GLY A 167 7.52 -15.15 -25.25
C GLY A 167 7.30 -14.08 -24.19
N SER A 168 7.42 -14.48 -22.92
CA SER A 168 7.31 -13.57 -21.78
C SER A 168 8.68 -13.03 -21.39
N TYR A 169 8.72 -11.74 -21.08
CA TYR A 169 9.92 -11.00 -20.70
C TYR A 169 9.63 -10.15 -19.45
N ALA A 170 10.62 -10.00 -18.58
CA ALA A 170 10.51 -9.20 -17.36
C ALA A 170 11.53 -8.06 -17.37
N TRP A 171 11.08 -6.86 -16.98
CA TRP A 171 11.93 -5.72 -16.69
C TRP A 171 12.05 -5.57 -15.19
N GLU A 172 13.29 -5.55 -14.70
CA GLU A 172 13.64 -5.43 -13.29
C GLU A 172 14.87 -4.54 -13.17
N SER A 173 14.85 -3.58 -12.24
CA SER A 173 16.03 -2.78 -11.91
C SER A 173 15.84 -2.05 -10.58
N SER A 174 16.93 -1.54 -10.01
CA SER A 174 16.88 -0.62 -8.87
C SER A 174 16.21 0.71 -9.21
N GLN A 175 16.25 1.15 -10.47
CA GLN A 175 15.60 2.40 -10.88
C GLN A 175 14.09 2.22 -10.97
N MET A 176 13.58 1.06 -11.40
CA MET A 176 12.14 0.77 -11.33
C MET A 176 11.63 0.77 -9.88
N VAL A 177 12.42 0.27 -8.93
CA VAL A 177 12.11 0.38 -7.49
C VAL A 177 12.02 1.85 -7.07
N ALA A 178 12.98 2.69 -7.48
CA ALA A 178 12.96 4.12 -7.19
C ALA A 178 11.75 4.85 -7.81
N ASP A 179 11.39 4.51 -9.05
CA ASP A 179 10.23 5.06 -9.75
C ASP A 179 8.93 4.73 -9.00
N VAL A 180 8.72 3.46 -8.65
CA VAL A 180 7.50 3.01 -7.95
C VAL A 180 7.46 3.56 -6.52
N GLN A 181 8.60 3.67 -5.84
CA GLN A 181 8.67 4.31 -4.52
C GLN A 181 8.27 5.80 -4.60
N ASP A 182 8.72 6.52 -5.64
CA ASP A 182 8.31 7.90 -5.86
C ASP A 182 6.81 8.01 -6.18
N TRP A 183 6.26 7.11 -6.99
CA TRP A 183 4.82 7.05 -7.26
C TRP A 183 3.98 6.74 -6.03
N LEU A 184 4.47 5.87 -5.13
CA LEU A 184 3.80 5.62 -3.86
C LEU A 184 3.82 6.86 -2.96
N ASN A 185 4.95 7.56 -2.89
CA ASN A 185 5.12 8.74 -2.05
C ASN A 185 4.40 9.98 -2.62
N ASN A 186 4.33 10.08 -3.95
CA ASN A 186 3.79 11.20 -4.71
C ASN A 186 2.85 10.70 -5.83
N PRO A 187 1.64 10.20 -5.49
CA PRO A 187 0.75 9.57 -6.48
C PRO A 187 0.36 10.49 -7.65
N GLY A 188 0.33 11.81 -7.44
CA GLY A 188 0.07 12.79 -8.50
C GLY A 188 1.15 12.88 -9.59
N ASN A 189 2.33 12.26 -9.39
CA ASN A 189 3.42 12.19 -10.36
C ASN A 189 3.50 10.83 -11.08
N ASN A 190 2.52 9.95 -10.85
CA ASN A 190 2.47 8.62 -11.47
C ASN A 190 1.71 8.67 -12.80
N PHE A 191 2.47 8.74 -13.89
CA PHE A 191 1.93 8.64 -15.26
C PHE A 191 2.39 7.37 -15.97
N GLY A 192 2.98 6.43 -15.22
CA GLY A 192 3.48 5.17 -15.76
C GLY A 192 4.76 5.27 -16.57
N TRP A 193 4.98 4.26 -17.42
CA TRP A 193 6.16 4.13 -18.28
C TRP A 193 5.80 4.14 -19.76
N VAL A 194 6.74 4.63 -20.56
CA VAL A 194 6.79 4.40 -22.01
C VAL A 194 7.82 3.32 -22.34
N LEU A 195 7.48 2.45 -23.27
CA LEU A 195 8.38 1.46 -23.86
C LEU A 195 9.03 2.03 -25.12
N ILE A 196 10.35 2.09 -25.12
CA ILE A 196 11.18 2.54 -26.24
C ILE A 196 11.94 1.35 -26.83
N GLY A 197 11.61 0.97 -28.06
CA GLY A 197 12.36 -0.05 -28.80
C GLY A 197 13.51 0.56 -29.62
N ASN A 198 14.15 -0.24 -30.47
CA ASN A 198 15.13 0.30 -31.41
C ASN A 198 14.44 1.14 -32.50
N GLU A 199 14.64 2.46 -32.49
CA GLU A 199 14.06 3.39 -33.47
C GLU A 199 15.04 3.78 -34.60
N GLY A 200 16.28 3.26 -34.56
CA GLY A 200 17.35 3.60 -35.50
C GLY A 200 17.31 2.79 -36.81
N SER A 201 16.68 1.62 -36.79
CA SER A 201 16.56 0.74 -37.96
C SER A 201 15.09 0.38 -38.22
N ASN A 202 14.71 0.20 -39.49
CA ASN A 202 13.36 -0.25 -39.84
C ASN A 202 13.19 -1.74 -39.51
N GLY A 203 11.95 -2.16 -39.25
CA GLY A 203 11.59 -3.57 -39.02
C GLY A 203 11.99 -4.11 -37.64
N THR A 204 12.20 -3.22 -36.68
CA THR A 204 12.57 -3.52 -35.29
C THR A 204 11.36 -3.62 -34.35
N ALA A 205 10.16 -3.25 -34.82
CA ALA A 205 8.95 -3.24 -34.01
C ALA A 205 8.69 -4.59 -33.32
N LYS A 206 8.39 -4.52 -32.03
CA LYS A 206 7.93 -5.62 -31.19
C LYS A 206 6.46 -5.37 -30.83
N ARG A 207 5.64 -6.42 -30.89
CA ARG A 207 4.24 -6.40 -30.45
C ARG A 207 4.12 -7.08 -29.10
N PHE A 208 3.52 -6.38 -28.14
CA PHE A 208 3.21 -6.87 -26.82
C PHE A 208 1.69 -6.97 -26.64
N ASP A 209 1.25 -7.91 -25.82
CA ASP A 209 -0.17 -8.08 -25.50
C ASP A 209 -0.61 -7.02 -24.48
N SER A 210 -1.72 -6.31 -24.75
CA SER A 210 -2.28 -5.26 -23.90
C SER A 210 -3.14 -5.82 -22.76
N ARG A 211 -3.70 -4.94 -21.93
CA ARG A 211 -4.66 -5.29 -20.89
C ARG A 211 -6.00 -5.76 -21.47
N GLU A 212 -6.35 -5.38 -22.70
CA GLU A 212 -7.56 -5.83 -23.41
C GLU A 212 -7.45 -7.24 -23.97
N ASN A 213 -6.23 -7.77 -24.11
CA ASN A 213 -5.99 -9.08 -24.72
C ASN A 213 -6.91 -10.18 -24.14
N GLY A 214 -7.57 -10.94 -25.00
CA GLY A 214 -8.51 -11.99 -24.58
C GLY A 214 -7.89 -13.11 -23.74
N ALA A 215 -6.58 -13.34 -23.84
CA ALA A 215 -5.86 -14.31 -23.03
C ALA A 215 -5.30 -13.65 -21.76
N GLU A 216 -6.04 -13.72 -20.65
CA GLU A 216 -5.67 -13.09 -19.36
C GLU A 216 -4.26 -13.45 -18.87
N ALA A 217 -3.77 -14.65 -19.20
CA ALA A 217 -2.41 -15.08 -18.84
C ALA A 217 -1.32 -14.20 -19.47
N ASN A 218 -1.60 -13.62 -20.64
CA ASN A 218 -0.64 -12.85 -21.41
C ASN A 218 -0.61 -11.35 -21.06
N ARG A 219 -1.66 -10.85 -20.38
CA ARG A 219 -1.80 -9.43 -20.04
C ARG A 219 -0.62 -8.94 -19.18
N PRO A 220 -0.23 -7.66 -19.31
CA PRO A 220 0.85 -7.08 -18.52
C PRO A 220 0.62 -7.24 -17.01
N LYS A 221 1.70 -7.50 -16.26
CA LYS A 221 1.66 -7.64 -14.80
C LYS A 221 2.82 -6.89 -14.17
N LEU A 222 2.51 -5.98 -13.25
CA LEU A 222 3.50 -5.33 -12.40
C LEU A 222 3.49 -6.00 -11.03
N THR A 223 4.54 -6.75 -10.72
CA THR A 223 4.72 -7.38 -9.40
C THR A 223 5.55 -6.45 -8.53
N ILE A 224 5.02 -6.10 -7.36
CA ILE A 224 5.69 -5.22 -6.39
C ILE A 224 5.82 -5.99 -5.09
N THR A 225 7.06 -6.12 -4.61
CA THR A 225 7.37 -6.59 -3.27
C THR A 225 7.74 -5.39 -2.42
N TYR A 226 7.11 -5.25 -1.25
CA TYR A 226 7.34 -4.13 -0.36
C TYR A 226 7.35 -4.57 1.09
N THR A 227 8.00 -3.77 1.91
CA THR A 227 8.06 -3.94 3.35
C THR A 227 7.29 -2.81 4.00
N VAL A 228 6.30 -3.17 4.82
CA VAL A 228 5.71 -2.23 5.76
C VAL A 228 6.50 -2.30 7.06
N ALA A 229 7.04 -1.16 7.48
CA ALA A 229 7.56 -1.03 8.83
C ALA A 229 6.36 -1.13 9.76
N THR A 230 6.18 -2.28 10.43
CA THR A 230 5.23 -2.32 11.53
C THR A 230 5.83 -1.46 12.65
N GLY A 231 5.37 -0.22 12.75
CA GLY A 231 5.38 0.46 14.04
C GLY A 231 4.65 -0.47 15.02
N ILE A 232 5.14 -0.61 16.24
CA ILE A 232 4.50 -1.47 17.24
C ILE A 232 3.00 -1.15 17.29
N GLY A 233 2.18 -2.15 16.89
CA GLY A 233 0.77 -2.24 17.24
C GLY A 233 -0.23 -2.16 16.09
N ASP A 234 -0.26 -3.19 15.23
CA ASP A 234 -1.52 -3.80 14.79
C ASP A 234 -1.28 -5.28 14.48
N ASP A 235 -0.79 -6.00 15.51
CA ASP A 235 -1.27 -7.35 15.72
C ASP A 235 -2.79 -7.20 15.96
N GLU A 236 -3.62 -7.69 15.03
CA GLU A 236 -5.06 -7.90 15.25
C GLU A 236 -5.34 -8.90 16.40
N ASN A 237 -4.32 -9.23 17.20
CA ASN A 237 -4.37 -10.05 18.39
C ASN A 237 -3.48 -9.53 19.55
N VAL A 238 -3.20 -8.22 19.65
CA VAL A 238 -2.75 -7.67 20.94
C VAL A 238 -3.97 -7.56 21.84
N ALA A 239 -4.02 -8.41 22.87
CA ALA A 239 -5.07 -8.38 23.87
C ALA A 239 -5.27 -6.94 24.41
N ILE A 240 -6.52 -6.52 24.51
CA ILE A 240 -6.87 -5.30 25.24
C ILE A 240 -6.35 -5.48 26.66
N ALA A 241 -5.44 -4.61 27.07
CA ALA A 241 -4.87 -4.59 28.40
C ALA A 241 -5.22 -3.26 29.07
N PHE A 242 -5.61 -3.34 30.32
CA PHE A 242 -5.87 -2.16 31.12
C PHE A 242 -5.29 -2.32 32.52
N ASP A 243 -5.04 -1.18 33.17
CA ASP A 243 -4.72 -1.12 34.59
C ASP A 243 -5.86 -0.38 35.29
N LEU A 244 -6.57 -1.05 36.19
CA LEU A 244 -7.55 -0.42 37.07
C LEU A 244 -6.85 -0.03 38.37
N ALA A 245 -6.82 1.25 38.73
CA ALA A 245 -6.19 1.73 39.95
C ALA A 245 -7.12 1.58 41.18
N GLN A 246 -6.53 1.62 42.38
CA GLN A 246 -7.31 1.73 43.61
C GLN A 246 -8.03 3.08 43.64
N ASN A 247 -9.33 3.07 43.91
CA ASN A 247 -10.10 4.29 44.09
C ASN A 247 -9.50 5.17 45.20
N TYR A 248 -9.51 6.48 45.00
CA TYR A 248 -9.02 7.45 45.98
C TYR A 248 -10.02 8.60 46.17
N PRO A 249 -10.35 8.96 47.43
CA PRO A 249 -9.93 8.30 48.67
C PRO A 249 -10.54 6.89 48.85
N ASN A 250 -9.96 6.06 49.72
CA ASN A 250 -10.56 4.80 50.17
C ASN A 250 -10.08 4.50 51.60
N PRO A 251 -10.95 4.53 52.63
CA PRO A 251 -12.40 4.75 52.57
C PRO A 251 -12.80 6.13 52.02
N PHE A 252 -14.03 6.25 51.50
CA PHE A 252 -14.56 7.48 50.90
C PHE A 252 -15.92 7.90 51.47
N ASN A 253 -16.27 9.19 51.32
CA ASN A 253 -17.56 9.75 51.73
C ASN A 253 -17.89 11.08 51.00
N PRO A 254 -19.03 11.21 50.29
CA PRO A 254 -19.74 10.15 49.58
C PRO A 254 -19.09 9.86 48.22
N SER A 255 -18.08 10.64 47.80
CA SER A 255 -17.48 10.55 46.47
C SER A 255 -16.05 9.99 46.48
N THR A 256 -15.69 9.25 45.43
CA THR A 256 -14.32 8.79 45.17
C THR A 256 -13.99 8.94 43.68
N GLN A 257 -12.71 8.95 43.35
CA GLN A 257 -12.25 8.85 41.97
C GLN A 257 -11.81 7.42 41.66
N ILE A 258 -12.24 6.88 40.52
CA ILE A 258 -11.82 5.59 39.98
C ILE A 258 -11.03 5.88 38.71
N ARG A 259 -9.74 5.50 38.70
CA ARG A 259 -8.85 5.72 37.57
C ARG A 259 -8.52 4.41 36.89
N PHE A 260 -8.51 4.40 35.56
CA PHE A 260 -8.02 3.27 34.78
C PHE A 260 -7.27 3.74 33.55
N THR A 261 -6.33 2.95 33.05
CA THR A 261 -5.57 3.25 31.83
C THR A 261 -5.83 2.16 30.80
N LEU A 262 -6.21 2.56 29.59
CA LEU A 262 -6.39 1.67 28.45
C LEU A 262 -5.17 1.76 27.53
N ASN A 263 -4.61 0.62 27.13
CA ASN A 263 -3.52 0.59 26.14
C ASN A 263 -4.00 0.91 24.71
N ARG A 264 -5.31 0.78 24.43
CA ARG A 264 -5.94 1.09 23.14
C ARG A 264 -7.42 1.45 23.31
N ALA A 265 -8.07 1.93 22.25
CA ALA A 265 -9.50 2.17 22.28
C ALA A 265 -10.29 0.85 22.45
N ALA A 266 -11.23 0.81 23.40
CA ALA A 266 -12.03 -0.38 23.70
C ALA A 266 -13.43 -0.06 24.25
N GLN A 267 -14.39 -0.95 24.00
CA GLN A 267 -15.71 -0.87 24.63
C GLN A 267 -15.50 -1.17 26.11
N THR A 268 -15.77 -0.16 26.94
CA THR A 268 -15.41 -0.17 28.36
C THR A 268 -16.67 -0.14 29.20
N ARG A 269 -16.75 -1.03 30.18
CA ARG A 269 -17.83 -1.05 31.17
C ARG A 269 -17.25 -1.01 32.59
N LEU A 270 -17.69 -0.04 33.37
CA LEU A 270 -17.40 0.07 34.80
C LEU A 270 -18.70 -0.17 35.56
N THR A 271 -18.77 -1.25 36.33
CA THR A 271 -19.96 -1.64 37.09
C THR A 271 -19.63 -1.71 38.58
N ILE A 272 -20.54 -1.20 39.40
CA ILE A 272 -20.42 -1.19 40.87
C ILE A 272 -21.38 -2.23 41.44
N PHE A 273 -20.86 -3.06 42.35
CA PHE A 273 -21.60 -4.13 43.03
C PHE A 273 -21.57 -3.95 44.54
N ASN A 274 -22.66 -4.35 45.21
CA ASN A 274 -22.67 -4.50 46.66
C ASN A 274 -22.01 -5.83 47.11
N ALA A 275 -21.93 -6.06 48.43
CA ALA A 275 -21.31 -7.26 49.01
C ALA A 275 -22.02 -8.59 48.64
N LEU A 276 -23.27 -8.53 48.15
CA LEU A 276 -24.02 -9.70 47.67
C LEU A 276 -23.81 -9.95 46.16
N GLY A 277 -23.00 -9.12 45.49
CA GLY A 277 -22.78 -9.20 44.04
C GLY A 277 -23.91 -8.59 43.20
N GLN A 278 -24.81 -7.82 43.80
CA GLN A 278 -25.86 -7.13 43.06
C GLN A 278 -25.31 -5.82 42.48
N GLU A 279 -25.56 -5.57 41.20
CA GLU A 279 -25.23 -4.31 40.54
C GLU A 279 -26.03 -3.16 41.16
N VAL A 280 -25.35 -2.08 41.54
CA VAL A 280 -25.95 -0.87 42.13
C VAL A 280 -25.72 0.38 41.27
N ALA A 281 -24.75 0.37 40.35
CA ALA A 281 -24.51 1.46 39.40
C ALA A 281 -23.62 1.00 38.23
N MET A 282 -23.71 1.71 37.09
CA MET A 282 -22.82 1.51 35.93
C MET A 282 -22.34 2.87 35.37
N PRO A 283 -21.29 3.46 35.95
CA PRO A 283 -20.82 4.80 35.54
C PRO A 283 -20.25 4.88 34.12
N VAL A 284 -19.80 3.77 33.54
CA VAL A 284 -19.24 3.73 32.18
C VAL A 284 -19.81 2.54 31.42
N ASN A 285 -20.28 2.76 30.19
CA ASN A 285 -20.69 1.71 29.25
C ASN A 285 -20.61 2.21 27.80
N GLU A 286 -19.40 2.53 27.34
CA GLU A 286 -19.18 3.15 26.03
C GLU A 286 -17.78 2.88 25.49
N MET A 287 -17.54 3.24 24.23
CA MET A 287 -16.19 3.24 23.67
C MET A 287 -15.35 4.33 24.33
N ARG A 288 -14.20 3.93 24.89
CA ARG A 288 -13.19 4.84 25.41
C ARG A 288 -11.92 4.74 24.58
N SER A 289 -11.27 5.86 24.33
CA SER A 289 -9.99 5.92 23.62
C SER A 289 -8.86 5.36 24.48
N ALA A 290 -7.71 5.09 23.85
CA ALA A 290 -6.47 4.81 24.59
C ALA A 290 -6.14 5.95 25.57
N GLY A 291 -5.48 5.63 26.67
CA GLY A 291 -5.04 6.60 27.69
C GLY A 291 -5.70 6.40 29.05
N THR A 292 -5.37 7.32 29.97
CA THR A 292 -5.87 7.31 31.35
C THR A 292 -7.21 8.04 31.44
N HIS A 293 -8.18 7.39 32.08
CA HIS A 293 -9.51 7.90 32.34
C HIS A 293 -9.75 7.99 33.85
N GLU A 294 -10.44 9.03 34.29
CA GLU A 294 -10.79 9.26 35.69
C GLU A 294 -12.30 9.49 35.80
N ILE A 295 -12.96 8.67 36.62
CA ILE A 295 -14.40 8.70 36.83
C ILE A 295 -14.68 9.06 38.28
N THR A 296 -15.42 10.14 38.49
CA THR A 296 -15.96 10.48 39.81
C THR A 296 -17.21 9.64 40.07
N PHE A 297 -17.19 8.84 41.14
CA PHE A 297 -18.33 8.07 41.59
C PHE A 297 -18.93 8.70 42.84
N ASP A 298 -20.21 9.06 42.79
CA ASP A 298 -21.00 9.59 43.90
C ASP A 298 -21.89 8.49 44.48
N ALA A 299 -21.68 8.16 45.76
CA ALA A 299 -22.42 7.12 46.48
C ALA A 299 -23.41 7.70 47.50
N THR A 300 -23.92 8.91 47.29
CA THR A 300 -24.87 9.58 48.20
C THR A 300 -26.12 8.73 48.47
N GLU A 301 -26.58 7.93 47.51
CA GLU A 301 -27.76 7.05 47.68
C GLU A 301 -27.43 5.65 48.23
N LEU A 302 -26.16 5.35 48.54
CA LEU A 302 -25.71 4.04 49.02
C LEU A 302 -25.47 4.05 50.55
N VAL A 303 -25.61 2.90 51.21
CA VAL A 303 -25.36 2.76 52.66
C VAL A 303 -23.87 2.52 52.95
N SER A 304 -23.38 2.87 54.14
CA SER A 304 -22.00 2.54 54.55
C SER A 304 -21.73 1.04 54.43
N GLY A 305 -20.60 0.65 53.84
CA GLY A 305 -20.31 -0.76 53.58
C GLY A 305 -19.20 -1.00 52.58
N ILE A 306 -19.02 -2.28 52.26
CA ILE A 306 -18.05 -2.75 51.26
C ILE A 306 -18.76 -2.84 49.91
N TYR A 307 -18.11 -2.28 48.90
CA TYR A 307 -18.52 -2.35 47.51
C TYR A 307 -17.37 -2.85 46.64
N PHE A 308 -17.70 -3.33 45.46
CA PHE A 308 -16.74 -3.73 44.44
C PHE A 308 -17.01 -2.94 43.17
N TYR A 309 -15.94 -2.49 42.50
CA TYR A 309 -16.04 -1.93 41.17
C TYR A 309 -15.26 -2.84 40.22
N GLN A 310 -15.90 -3.15 39.10
CA GLN A 310 -15.38 -4.04 38.08
C GLN A 310 -15.27 -3.27 36.78
N LEU A 311 -14.08 -3.29 36.19
CA LEU A 311 -13.85 -2.78 34.84
C LEU A 311 -13.74 -3.96 33.88
N SER A 312 -14.47 -3.92 32.77
CA SER A 312 -14.29 -4.83 31.64
C SER A 312 -13.95 -4.04 30.38
N ALA A 313 -12.91 -4.47 29.67
CA ALA A 313 -12.53 -3.97 28.36
C ALA A 313 -11.98 -5.13 27.52
N GLY A 314 -12.61 -5.40 26.37
CA GLY A 314 -12.27 -6.58 25.56
C GLY A 314 -12.56 -7.89 26.28
N GLN A 315 -11.57 -8.80 26.32
CA GLN A 315 -11.66 -10.09 27.02
C GLN A 315 -11.18 -10.03 28.48
N GLN A 316 -10.72 -8.87 28.96
CA GLN A 316 -10.21 -8.72 30.32
C GLN A 316 -11.26 -8.12 31.26
N THR A 317 -11.19 -8.54 32.53
CA THR A 317 -12.03 -8.01 33.60
C THR A 317 -11.22 -7.98 34.89
N GLU A 318 -11.21 -6.85 35.58
CA GLU A 318 -10.57 -6.69 36.88
C GLU A 318 -11.58 -6.11 37.86
N THR A 319 -11.48 -6.55 39.11
CA THR A 319 -12.38 -6.10 40.19
C THR A 319 -11.56 -5.62 41.37
N ARG A 320 -11.93 -4.47 41.93
CA ARG A 320 -11.32 -3.92 43.13
C ARG A 320 -12.38 -3.60 44.18
N LYS A 321 -11.94 -3.59 45.44
CA LYS A 321 -12.77 -3.34 46.61
C LYS A 321 -12.67 -1.87 47.03
N MET A 322 -13.80 -1.26 47.34
CA MET A 322 -13.90 0.07 47.95
C MET A 322 -14.76 0.05 49.22
N MET A 323 -14.47 0.96 50.15
CA MET A 323 -15.20 1.11 51.40
C MET A 323 -15.86 2.49 51.49
N LEU A 324 -17.18 2.51 51.55
CA LEU A 324 -17.96 3.71 51.81
C LEU A 324 -18.17 3.87 53.32
N MET A 325 -17.84 5.04 53.86
CA MET A 325 -17.96 5.34 55.29
C MET A 325 -18.64 6.70 55.50
N LYS A 326 -19.96 6.68 55.66
CA LYS A 326 -20.76 7.86 56.03
C LYS A 326 -20.68 8.17 57.52
#